data_AF-A0A836RNV9-F1
#
_entry.id   AF-A0A836RNV9-F1
#
_cell.length_a   1.000
_cell.length_b   1.000
_cell.length_c   1.000
_cell.angle_alpha   90.00
_cell.angle_beta   90.00
_cell.angle_gamma   90.00
#
_symmetry.space_group_name_H-M   'P 1'
#
loop_
_entity.id
_entity.type
_entity.pdbx_description
1 polymer ?
#
loop_
_entity_poly.entity_id
_entity_poly.type
_entity_poly.pdbx_seq_one_letter_code
_entity_poly.pdbx_strand_id
1 'polypeptide(L)'
;MTDEAGPGPEEQSGEGPQQPSEPVTQEIQHSLVSALVPERVARGAFSTGAVVLNGAHEFIIDFLLRMSKPHQVSARVVLPPAVIPRFIAALQENLENYTRRFGPPKMPQLTPPQAAATGPSATQPASAPAGQPGAPSAPTSQQLHQTSAQELYEQLKIPDEELSGSYANAVMIGHTATEFSFDFITTFFPKSAVSKRVYMAAPNVPRLLDSLKHSFEQYQRKIAAARQNPPPTAPPPPQPDV
;
A
#
# COMPACT_ATOMS: atom_id res chain seq x y z
N MET A 1 -90.23 -7.93 -22.58
CA MET A 1 -90.48 -6.81 -23.50
C MET A 1 -89.86 -5.60 -22.84
N THR A 2 -88.66 -5.16 -23.18
CA THR A 2 -88.06 -5.01 -24.52
C THR A 2 -86.59 -5.41 -24.55
N ASP A 3 -86.22 -5.95 -25.69
CA ASP A 3 -84.89 -6.35 -26.17
C ASP A 3 -84.24 -5.13 -26.84
N GLU A 4 -82.94 -4.85 -26.62
CA GLU A 4 -82.12 -4.21 -27.66
C GLU A 4 -80.62 -4.51 -27.45
N ALA A 5 -79.96 -4.82 -28.56
CA ALA A 5 -78.66 -5.46 -28.68
C ALA A 5 -77.47 -4.48 -28.61
N GLY A 6 -76.30 -5.00 -28.21
CA GLY A 6 -75.05 -4.24 -27.97
C GLY A 6 -74.31 -3.72 -29.21
N PRO A 7 -73.09 -3.17 -29.01
CA PRO A 7 -71.91 -3.97 -29.36
C PRO A 7 -70.70 -3.83 -28.41
N GLY A 8 -69.92 -4.92 -28.30
CA GLY A 8 -68.44 -4.98 -28.27
C GLY A 8 -67.67 -4.48 -27.04
N PRO A 9 -66.69 -5.25 -26.51
CA PRO A 9 -65.72 -4.73 -25.57
C PRO A 9 -64.69 -3.88 -26.33
N GLU A 10 -64.55 -2.61 -25.98
CA GLU A 10 -63.42 -1.80 -26.45
C GLU A 10 -62.14 -2.30 -25.77
N GLU A 11 -61.33 -3.07 -26.50
CA GLU A 11 -59.90 -3.19 -26.25
C GLU A 11 -59.28 -1.79 -26.30
N GLN A 12 -59.14 -1.13 -25.15
CA GLN A 12 -58.19 -0.04 -25.01
C GLN A 12 -56.78 -0.64 -24.95
N SER A 13 -56.21 -0.87 -26.13
CA SER A 13 -54.78 -0.91 -26.39
C SER A 13 -54.18 0.46 -26.03
N GLY A 14 -53.99 0.67 -24.74
CA GLY A 14 -53.20 1.77 -24.20
C GLY A 14 -51.71 1.45 -24.26
N GLU A 15 -51.14 1.28 -25.46
CA GLU A 15 -49.70 1.45 -25.66
C GLU A 15 -49.38 2.94 -25.51
N GLY A 16 -49.29 3.40 -24.26
CA GLY A 16 -48.63 4.66 -23.95
C GLY A 16 -47.17 4.57 -24.39
N PRO A 17 -46.58 5.65 -24.96
CA PRO A 17 -45.20 5.62 -25.40
C PRO A 17 -44.32 5.23 -24.22
N GLN A 18 -43.59 4.12 -24.35
CA GLN A 18 -42.55 3.72 -23.41
C GLN A 18 -41.54 4.87 -23.35
N GLN A 19 -41.64 5.68 -22.29
CA GLN A 19 -40.62 6.67 -21.98
C GLN A 19 -39.29 5.91 -21.85
N PRO A 20 -38.21 6.38 -22.49
CA PRO A 20 -36.91 5.75 -22.32
C PRO A 20 -36.59 5.77 -20.83
N SER A 21 -36.37 4.58 -20.25
CA SER A 21 -36.04 4.42 -18.84
C SER A 21 -34.87 5.35 -18.51
N GLU A 22 -35.10 6.36 -17.68
CA GLU A 22 -34.06 7.30 -17.29
C GLU A 22 -32.88 6.53 -16.66
N PRO A 23 -31.63 6.97 -16.88
CA PRO A 23 -30.47 6.36 -16.26
C PRO A 23 -30.59 6.45 -14.73
N VAL A 24 -30.84 5.30 -14.09
CA VAL A 24 -30.94 5.19 -12.63
C VAL A 24 -29.56 5.46 -12.03
N THR A 25 -29.44 6.58 -11.33
CA THR A 25 -28.24 6.96 -10.56
C THR A 25 -28.55 6.81 -9.08
N GLN A 26 -27.81 5.95 -8.38
CA GLN A 26 -27.98 5.71 -6.95
C GLN A 26 -26.62 5.71 -6.24
N GLU A 27 -26.53 6.42 -5.11
CA GLU A 27 -25.38 6.32 -4.22
C GLU A 27 -25.46 5.05 -3.39
N ILE A 28 -24.37 4.28 -3.37
CA ILE A 28 -24.32 2.97 -2.70
C ILE A 28 -23.32 3.04 -1.54
N GLN A 29 -23.78 2.70 -0.34
CA GLN A 29 -22.94 2.54 0.85
C GLN A 29 -22.65 1.05 1.09
N HIS A 30 -21.40 0.74 1.44
CA HIS A 30 -20.93 -0.62 1.64
C HIS A 30 -20.21 -0.77 2.98
N SER A 31 -20.42 -1.91 3.65
CA SER A 31 -19.68 -2.28 4.86
C SER A 31 -18.43 -3.08 4.51
N LEU A 32 -17.32 -2.76 5.17
CA LEU A 32 -16.04 -3.47 5.01
C LEU A 32 -16.02 -4.80 5.79
N VAL A 33 -16.78 -4.90 6.89
CA VAL A 33 -16.83 -6.07 7.78
C VAL A 33 -17.38 -7.32 7.05
N SER A 34 -18.09 -7.13 5.94
CA SER A 34 -18.68 -8.20 5.13
C SER A 34 -17.86 -8.54 3.88
N ALA A 35 -16.61 -8.08 3.77
CA ALA A 35 -15.79 -8.34 2.60
C ALA A 35 -15.50 -9.84 2.42
N LEU A 36 -15.81 -10.37 1.25
CA LEU A 36 -15.52 -11.77 0.91
C LEU A 36 -14.02 -11.94 0.65
N VAL A 37 -13.47 -13.09 1.01
CA VAL A 37 -12.08 -13.46 0.73
C VAL A 37 -12.07 -14.51 -0.38
N PRO A 38 -11.74 -14.15 -1.63
CA PRO A 38 -11.60 -15.14 -2.70
C PRO A 38 -10.48 -16.14 -2.39
N GLU A 39 -10.65 -17.39 -2.81
CA GLU A 39 -9.70 -18.48 -2.52
C GLU A 39 -8.28 -18.15 -3.01
N ARG A 40 -8.15 -17.58 -4.21
CA ARG A 40 -6.85 -17.15 -4.78
C ARG A 40 -6.10 -16.14 -3.91
N VAL A 41 -6.81 -15.36 -3.09
CA VAL A 41 -6.24 -14.33 -2.21
C VAL A 41 -6.12 -14.83 -0.77
N ALA A 42 -6.84 -15.88 -0.38
CA ALA A 42 -6.93 -16.37 0.99
C ALA A 42 -5.57 -16.71 1.61
N ARG A 43 -4.67 -17.30 0.83
CA ARG A 43 -3.29 -17.62 1.25
C ARG A 43 -2.47 -16.37 1.58
N GLY A 44 -2.73 -15.25 0.89
CA GLY A 44 -1.96 -14.01 0.98
C GLY A 44 -0.52 -14.13 0.48
N ALA A 45 0.18 -13.00 0.45
CA ALA A 45 1.58 -12.87 0.10
C ALA A 45 2.41 -12.45 1.32
N PHE A 46 3.57 -13.07 1.53
CA PHE A 46 4.51 -12.61 2.55
C PHE A 46 5.39 -11.48 2.02
N SER A 47 5.72 -10.54 2.91
CA SER A 47 6.51 -9.37 2.60
C SER A 47 7.59 -9.11 3.64
N THR A 48 8.77 -8.75 3.16
CA THR A 48 9.94 -8.33 3.94
C THR A 48 10.10 -6.81 4.01
N GLY A 49 9.16 -6.07 3.43
CA GLY A 49 9.18 -4.62 3.32
C GLY A 49 8.42 -4.14 2.10
N ALA A 50 8.30 -2.84 1.91
CA ALA A 50 7.60 -2.30 0.76
C ALA A 50 8.24 -1.00 0.27
N VAL A 51 7.96 -0.66 -0.97
CA VAL A 51 8.27 0.61 -1.61
C VAL A 51 6.96 1.32 -1.90
N VAL A 52 6.87 2.59 -1.53
CA VAL A 52 5.69 3.44 -1.77
C VAL A 52 6.04 4.45 -2.84
N LEU A 53 5.31 4.41 -3.95
CA LEU A 53 5.40 5.36 -5.04
C LEU A 53 4.14 6.22 -5.08
N ASN A 54 4.28 7.49 -5.39
CA ASN A 54 3.18 8.42 -5.58
C ASN A 54 3.09 8.90 -7.03
N GLY A 55 1.95 8.66 -7.66
CA GLY A 55 1.54 9.22 -8.94
C GLY A 55 0.73 10.50 -8.76
N ALA A 56 0.19 11.03 -9.87
CA ALA A 56 -0.75 12.14 -9.83
C ALA A 56 -2.12 11.69 -9.27
N HIS A 57 -2.54 10.47 -9.62
CA HIS A 57 -3.89 9.95 -9.36
C HIS A 57 -3.91 8.66 -8.56
N GLU A 58 -2.77 8.00 -8.39
CA GLU A 58 -2.64 6.78 -7.61
C GLU A 58 -1.41 6.77 -6.71
N PHE A 59 -1.47 5.94 -5.67
CA PHE A 59 -0.31 5.47 -4.93
C PHE A 59 -0.11 4.00 -5.24
N ILE A 60 1.13 3.61 -5.47
CA ILE A 60 1.51 2.22 -5.70
C ILE A 60 2.33 1.76 -4.51
N ILE A 61 1.92 0.66 -3.89
CA ILE A 61 2.64 0.00 -2.81
C ILE A 61 3.10 -1.36 -3.31
N ASP A 62 4.41 -1.46 -3.54
CA ASP A 62 5.06 -2.70 -3.93
C ASP A 62 5.66 -3.37 -2.71
N PHE A 63 5.03 -4.45 -2.28
CA PHE A 63 5.54 -5.33 -1.24
C PHE A 63 6.62 -6.23 -1.82
N LEU A 64 7.75 -6.30 -1.12
CA LEU A 64 8.96 -6.96 -1.59
C LEU A 64 9.24 -8.24 -0.81
N LEU A 65 9.71 -9.26 -1.52
CA LEU A 65 10.34 -10.45 -0.94
C LEU A 65 11.85 -10.43 -1.24
N ARG A 66 12.66 -10.21 -0.20
CA ARG A 66 14.12 -10.08 -0.30
C ARG A 66 14.90 -11.22 0.36
N MET A 67 14.28 -12.39 0.53
CA MET A 67 14.92 -13.55 1.17
C MET A 67 15.89 -14.29 0.25
N SER A 68 15.69 -14.20 -1.07
CA SER A 68 16.52 -14.84 -2.09
C SER A 68 16.67 -13.91 -3.28
N LYS A 69 17.83 -13.96 -3.96
CA LYS A 69 17.98 -13.30 -5.26
C LYS A 69 17.33 -14.15 -6.36
N PRO A 70 16.71 -13.55 -7.39
CA PRO A 70 16.44 -12.11 -7.48
C PRO A 70 15.38 -11.69 -6.46
N HIS A 71 15.58 -10.52 -5.85
CA HIS A 71 14.52 -9.92 -5.05
C HIS A 71 13.31 -9.67 -5.94
N GLN A 72 12.11 -9.79 -5.40
CA GLN A 72 10.91 -9.68 -6.21
C GLN A 72 9.79 -8.90 -5.53
N VAL A 73 8.90 -8.34 -6.35
CA VAL A 73 7.61 -7.82 -5.90
C VAL A 73 6.70 -9.01 -5.63
N SER A 74 6.28 -9.20 -4.38
CA SER A 74 5.37 -10.28 -3.97
C SER A 74 3.90 -9.86 -3.98
N ALA A 75 3.63 -8.56 -3.89
CA ALA A 75 2.32 -7.98 -4.13
C ALA A 75 2.46 -6.52 -4.54
N ARG A 76 1.72 -6.10 -5.57
CA ARG A 76 1.54 -4.70 -5.95
C ARG A 76 0.10 -4.29 -5.67
N VAL A 77 -0.06 -3.23 -4.88
CA VAL A 77 -1.36 -2.65 -4.54
C VAL A 77 -1.44 -1.22 -5.03
N VAL A 78 -2.54 -0.89 -5.71
CA VAL A 78 -2.81 0.46 -6.22
C VAL A 78 -3.93 1.08 -5.38
N LEU A 79 -3.67 2.22 -4.77
CA LEU A 79 -4.59 2.94 -3.89
C LEU A 79 -4.87 4.36 -4.40
N PRO A 80 -6.11 4.86 -4.33
CA PRO A 80 -6.38 6.28 -4.51
C PRO A 80 -5.69 7.12 -3.41
N PRO A 81 -5.22 8.35 -3.73
CA PRO A 81 -4.61 9.25 -2.76
C PRO A 81 -5.50 9.53 -1.53
N ALA A 82 -6.82 9.54 -1.71
CA ALA A 82 -7.79 9.75 -0.63
C ALA A 82 -7.78 8.65 0.46
N VAL A 83 -7.24 7.47 0.15
CA VAL A 83 -7.17 6.33 1.07
C VAL A 83 -5.94 6.42 1.98
N ILE A 84 -4.86 7.05 1.52
CA ILE A 84 -3.56 7.05 2.19
C ILE A 84 -3.60 7.64 3.61
N PRO A 85 -4.25 8.78 3.89
CA PRO A 85 -4.36 9.29 5.26
C PRO A 85 -5.04 8.30 6.22
N ARG A 86 -6.09 7.63 5.75
CA ARG A 86 -6.83 6.64 6.54
C ARG A 86 -5.98 5.41 6.80
N PHE A 87 -5.21 4.96 5.79
CA PHE A 87 -4.27 3.87 5.98
C PHE A 87 -3.19 4.24 7.00
N ILE A 88 -2.57 5.42 6.87
CA ILE A 88 -1.55 5.90 7.83
C ILE A 88 -2.12 5.90 9.25
N ALA A 89 -3.29 6.51 9.46
CA ALA A 89 -3.93 6.58 10.78
C ALA A 89 -4.25 5.20 11.35
N ALA A 90 -4.85 4.32 10.54
CA ALA A 90 -5.19 2.96 10.98
C ALA A 90 -3.94 2.13 11.32
N LEU A 91 -2.85 2.29 10.54
CA LEU A 91 -1.60 1.58 10.80
C LEU A 91 -0.90 2.09 12.06
N GLN A 92 -0.96 3.40 12.32
CA GLN A 92 -0.47 4.00 13.58
C GLN A 92 -1.19 3.42 14.79
N GLU A 93 -2.53 3.47 14.78
CA GLU A 93 -3.35 2.97 15.87
C GLU A 93 -3.09 1.48 16.13
N ASN A 94 -3.01 0.67 15.06
CA ASN A 94 -2.70 -0.75 15.19
C ASN A 94 -1.29 -0.99 15.76
N LEU A 95 -0.30 -0.19 15.39
CA LEU A 95 1.06 -0.29 15.92
C LEU A 95 1.15 0.14 17.39
N GLU A 96 0.40 1.15 17.80
CA GLU A 96 0.27 1.58 19.20
C GLU A 96 -0.39 0.48 20.04
N ASN A 97 -1.50 -0.09 19.55
CA ASN A 97 -2.20 -1.20 20.19
C ASN A 97 -1.31 -2.44 20.32
N TYR A 98 -0.58 -2.79 19.25
CA TYR A 98 0.43 -3.84 19.28
C TYR A 98 1.48 -3.57 20.36
N THR A 99 2.04 -2.35 20.39
CA THR A 99 3.12 -1.99 21.32
C THR A 99 2.65 -2.04 22.77
N ARG A 100 1.41 -1.61 23.03
CA ARG A 100 0.79 -1.71 24.37
C ARG A 100 0.61 -3.16 24.80
N ARG A 101 0.31 -4.07 23.87
CA ARG A 101 0.02 -5.49 24.17
C ARG A 101 1.26 -6.38 24.22
N PHE A 102 2.23 -6.17 23.35
CA PHE A 102 3.37 -7.07 23.13
C PHE A 102 4.74 -6.39 23.39
N GLY A 103 4.76 -5.08 23.59
CA GLY A 103 5.98 -4.28 23.63
C GLY A 103 6.44 -3.84 22.23
N PRO A 104 7.51 -3.04 22.14
CA PRO A 104 8.00 -2.51 20.87
C PRO A 104 8.45 -3.67 19.95
N PRO A 105 8.15 -3.62 18.63
CA PRO A 105 8.63 -4.63 17.69
C PRO A 105 10.16 -4.68 17.69
N LYS A 106 10.74 -5.85 17.96
CA LYS A 106 12.19 -6.06 17.97
C LYS A 106 12.59 -6.98 16.82
N MET A 107 13.63 -6.61 16.07
CA MET A 107 14.27 -7.57 15.18
C MET A 107 15.01 -8.63 16.01
N PRO A 108 14.93 -9.91 15.64
CA PRO A 108 15.82 -10.92 16.20
C PRO A 108 17.27 -10.49 15.97
N GLN A 109 18.03 -10.27 17.04
CA GLN A 109 19.47 -10.07 16.93
C GLN A 109 20.10 -11.44 16.70
N LEU A 110 20.86 -11.58 15.61
CA LEU A 110 21.73 -12.74 15.43
C LEU A 110 22.84 -12.62 16.47
N THR A 111 22.74 -13.37 17.56
CA THR A 111 23.87 -13.54 18.47
C THR A 111 24.96 -14.28 17.70
N PRO A 112 26.14 -13.69 17.47
CA PRO A 112 27.24 -14.44 16.86
C PRO A 112 27.54 -15.65 17.75
N PRO A 113 27.87 -16.83 17.19
CA PRO A 113 28.37 -17.93 17.99
C PRO A 113 29.62 -17.43 18.73
N GLN A 114 29.53 -17.29 20.05
CA GLN A 114 30.73 -17.10 20.86
C GLN A 114 31.57 -18.35 20.66
N ALA A 115 32.69 -18.21 19.94
CA ALA A 115 33.72 -19.23 19.91
C ALA A 115 34.09 -19.51 21.37
N ALA A 116 33.77 -20.73 21.84
CA ALA A 116 34.12 -21.19 23.17
C ALA A 116 35.64 -21.18 23.30
N ALA A 117 36.20 -20.11 23.83
CA ALA A 117 37.60 -20.04 24.23
C ALA A 117 37.76 -20.83 25.53
N THR A 118 37.82 -22.16 25.43
CA THR A 118 38.33 -23.01 26.51
C THR A 118 39.84 -23.09 26.41
N GLY A 119 40.54 -22.40 27.30
CA GLY A 119 41.97 -22.60 27.57
C GLY A 119 42.35 -22.02 28.94
N PRO A 120 43.01 -22.77 29.83
CA PRO A 120 43.53 -22.24 31.09
C PRO A 120 45.04 -21.97 30.99
N SER A 121 45.48 -20.76 31.32
CA SER A 121 46.87 -20.43 31.75
C SER A 121 46.95 -18.93 32.07
N ALA A 122 47.09 -18.53 33.33
CA ALA A 122 48.35 -18.45 34.10
C ALA A 122 49.17 -17.18 33.76
N THR A 123 49.15 -16.24 34.72
CA THR A 123 50.20 -15.33 35.21
C THR A 123 51.10 -14.51 34.24
N GLN A 124 51.04 -13.19 34.41
CA GLN A 124 51.97 -12.11 33.97
C GLN A 124 53.44 -12.28 34.48
N PRO A 125 54.50 -11.53 34.03
CA PRO A 125 54.51 -10.08 33.68
C PRO A 125 55.51 -9.49 32.63
N ALA A 126 55.23 -8.24 32.25
CA ALA A 126 56.07 -7.04 31.94
C ALA A 126 57.35 -7.08 31.05
N SER A 127 57.38 -6.24 29.99
CA SER A 127 58.37 -5.15 29.73
C SER A 127 58.12 -4.40 28.39
N ALA A 128 58.35 -3.08 28.39
CA ALA A 128 58.10 -2.06 27.34
C ALA A 128 59.32 -1.95 26.34
N PRO A 129 59.44 -1.00 25.36
CA PRO A 129 58.65 0.22 25.11
C PRO A 129 58.40 0.68 23.63
N ALA A 130 57.62 1.76 23.53
CA ALA A 130 57.69 2.87 22.56
C ALA A 130 57.51 2.60 21.04
N GLY A 131 56.26 2.77 20.58
CA GLY A 131 55.90 3.10 19.20
C GLY A 131 54.78 4.15 19.19
N GLN A 132 54.93 5.17 18.37
CA GLN A 132 54.16 6.42 18.35
C GLN A 132 52.64 6.23 18.11
N PRO A 133 51.77 7.10 18.68
CA PRO A 133 50.35 7.08 18.36
C PRO A 133 50.10 7.76 17.01
N GLY A 134 49.93 6.94 15.96
CA GLY A 134 49.27 7.36 14.73
C GLY A 134 47.79 7.64 15.03
N ALA A 135 47.36 8.86 14.74
CA ALA A 135 45.99 9.32 14.97
C ALA A 135 44.94 8.38 14.36
N PRO A 136 43.81 8.10 15.04
CA PRO A 136 42.70 7.41 14.43
C PRO A 136 42.10 8.30 13.34
N SER A 137 42.23 7.87 12.09
CA SER A 137 41.50 8.45 10.96
C SER A 137 40.00 8.36 11.26
N ALA A 138 39.34 9.51 11.25
CA ALA A 138 37.90 9.63 11.45
C ALA A 138 37.12 8.65 10.55
N PRO A 139 35.99 8.08 11.02
CA PRO A 139 35.15 7.26 10.17
C PRO A 139 34.65 8.12 9.00
N THR A 140 34.99 7.68 7.79
CA THR A 140 34.37 8.15 6.56
C THR A 140 32.87 8.14 6.75
N SER A 141 32.26 9.32 6.79
CA SER A 141 30.83 9.51 6.70
C SER A 141 30.36 8.75 5.46
N GLN A 142 29.78 7.56 5.65
CA GLN A 142 29.10 6.87 4.58
C GLN A 142 27.91 7.76 4.21
N GLN A 143 28.10 8.60 3.20
CA GLN A 143 27.01 9.24 2.48
C GLN A 143 26.09 8.09 2.03
N LEU A 144 24.97 7.95 2.74
CA LEU A 144 23.84 7.15 2.33
C LEU A 144 23.46 7.63 0.93
N HIS A 145 23.95 6.91 -0.08
CA HIS A 145 23.51 7.09 -1.45
C HIS A 145 22.01 6.83 -1.41
N GLN A 146 21.20 7.88 -1.59
CA GLN A 146 19.77 7.73 -1.83
C GLN A 146 19.65 7.08 -3.20
N THR A 147 19.75 5.75 -3.23
CA THR A 147 19.46 4.93 -4.41
C THR A 147 18.11 5.39 -4.94
N SER A 148 18.09 5.85 -6.18
CA SER A 148 16.86 6.32 -6.80
C SER A 148 15.84 5.16 -6.84
N ALA A 149 14.54 5.49 -6.78
CA ALA A 149 13.51 4.44 -6.86
C ALA A 149 13.70 3.56 -8.11
N GLN A 150 14.16 4.15 -9.21
CA GLN A 150 14.42 3.47 -10.47
C GLN A 150 15.53 2.40 -10.36
N GLU A 151 16.68 2.72 -9.76
CA GLU A 151 17.76 1.76 -9.51
C GLU A 151 17.31 0.57 -8.64
N LEU A 152 16.36 0.79 -7.72
CA LEU A 152 15.77 -0.30 -6.95
C LEU A 152 14.96 -1.25 -7.84
N TYR A 153 14.16 -0.72 -8.77
CA TYR A 153 13.33 -1.53 -9.67
C TYR A 153 14.13 -2.32 -10.70
N GLU A 154 15.27 -1.83 -11.16
CA GLU A 154 16.16 -2.55 -12.08
C GLU A 154 16.65 -3.89 -11.50
N GLN A 155 16.70 -3.99 -10.18
CA GLN A 155 17.15 -5.20 -9.47
C GLN A 155 15.99 -6.09 -9.00
N LEU A 156 14.74 -5.66 -9.23
CA LEU A 156 13.54 -6.36 -8.80
C LEU A 156 12.93 -7.15 -9.96
N LYS A 157 12.71 -8.44 -9.73
CA LYS A 157 11.82 -9.23 -10.57
C LYS A 157 10.37 -8.88 -10.23
N ILE A 158 9.57 -8.57 -11.24
CA ILE A 158 8.13 -8.37 -11.09
C ILE A 158 7.43 -9.54 -11.80
N PRO A 159 6.76 -10.45 -11.07
CA PRO A 159 5.95 -11.49 -11.68
C PRO A 159 4.82 -10.89 -12.53
N ASP A 160 4.42 -11.58 -13.60
CA ASP A 160 3.40 -11.09 -14.54
C ASP A 160 2.08 -10.73 -13.85
N GLU A 161 1.69 -11.50 -12.83
CA GLU A 161 0.49 -11.26 -12.02
C GLU A 161 0.55 -9.95 -11.20
N GLU A 162 1.74 -9.45 -10.92
CA GLU A 162 1.95 -8.20 -10.15
C GLU A 162 2.24 -6.99 -11.06
N LEU A 163 2.43 -7.17 -12.37
CA LEU A 163 2.71 -6.06 -13.29
C LEU A 163 1.63 -4.98 -13.23
N SER A 164 0.36 -5.38 -13.34
CA SER A 164 -0.79 -4.47 -13.25
C SER A 164 -1.18 -4.14 -11.81
N GLY A 165 -0.81 -4.99 -10.85
CA GLY A 165 -1.21 -4.85 -9.46
C GLY A 165 -2.70 -5.07 -9.19
N SER A 166 -3.08 -4.93 -7.94
CA SER A 166 -4.47 -5.02 -7.47
C SER A 166 -4.94 -3.68 -6.92
N TYR A 167 -6.03 -3.15 -7.47
CA TYR A 167 -6.67 -1.95 -6.94
C TYR A 167 -7.31 -2.24 -5.58
N ALA A 168 -7.31 -1.25 -4.69
CA ALA A 168 -8.10 -1.26 -3.46
C ALA A 168 -8.48 0.17 -3.04
N ASN A 169 -9.62 0.31 -2.38
CA ASN A 169 -10.10 1.59 -1.84
C ASN A 169 -10.24 1.59 -0.31
N ALA A 170 -9.93 0.47 0.33
CA ALA A 170 -9.89 0.33 1.77
C ALA A 170 -8.82 -0.70 2.17
N VAL A 171 -8.42 -0.65 3.44
CA VAL A 171 -7.51 -1.62 4.04
C VAL A 171 -8.02 -1.96 5.43
N MET A 172 -8.06 -3.25 5.74
CA MET A 172 -8.28 -3.75 7.09
C MET A 172 -6.96 -4.30 7.62
N ILE A 173 -6.61 -3.92 8.85
CA ILE A 173 -5.33 -4.23 9.47
C ILE A 173 -5.60 -5.09 10.70
N GLY A 174 -4.93 -6.24 10.74
CA GLY A 174 -4.89 -7.11 11.90
C GLY A 174 -3.44 -7.39 12.30
N HIS A 175 -3.23 -7.85 13.52
CA HIS A 175 -1.89 -8.21 13.96
C HIS A 175 -1.90 -9.32 15.02
N THR A 176 -0.84 -10.10 15.03
CA THR A 176 -0.47 -11.06 16.09
C THR A 176 0.71 -10.49 16.87
N ALA A 177 1.36 -11.31 17.71
CA ALA A 177 2.62 -10.93 18.35
C ALA A 177 3.82 -10.87 17.37
N THR A 178 3.67 -11.42 16.15
CA THR A 178 4.79 -11.67 15.24
C THR A 178 4.58 -11.03 13.86
N GLU A 179 3.34 -10.92 13.39
CA GLU A 179 3.01 -10.41 12.07
C GLU A 179 1.84 -9.42 12.08
N PHE A 180 1.82 -8.54 11.09
CA PHE A 180 0.66 -7.76 10.69
C PHE A 180 0.09 -8.35 9.40
N SER A 181 -1.24 -8.38 9.31
CA SER A 181 -2.00 -8.71 8.10
C SER A 181 -2.66 -7.46 7.55
N PHE A 182 -2.52 -7.24 6.26
CA PHE A 182 -3.14 -6.17 5.50
C PHE A 182 -4.09 -6.77 4.47
N ASP A 183 -5.38 -6.60 4.71
CA ASP A 183 -6.43 -6.99 3.78
C ASP A 183 -6.84 -5.77 2.99
N PHE A 184 -6.35 -5.67 1.76
CA PHE A 184 -6.73 -4.64 0.82
C PHE A 184 -8.06 -5.01 0.19
N ILE A 185 -9.03 -4.11 0.32
CA ILE A 185 -10.42 -4.36 -0.02
C ILE A 185 -10.82 -3.48 -1.22
N THR A 186 -11.44 -4.11 -2.20
CA THR A 186 -12.25 -3.46 -3.22
C THR A 186 -13.69 -3.44 -2.75
N THR A 187 -14.18 -2.24 -2.48
CA THR A 187 -15.55 -2.00 -2.03
C THR A 187 -16.40 -1.67 -3.25
N PHE A 188 -16.82 -2.70 -3.99
CA PHE A 188 -17.68 -2.57 -5.17
C PHE A 188 -19.06 -3.19 -4.92
N PHE A 189 -20.08 -2.66 -5.59
CA PHE A 189 -21.41 -3.29 -5.59
C PHE A 189 -21.37 -4.59 -6.42
N PRO A 190 -22.05 -5.68 -5.99
CA PRO A 190 -22.91 -5.80 -4.80
C PRO A 190 -22.18 -6.19 -3.51
N LYS A 191 -20.92 -6.62 -3.59
CA LYS A 191 -20.18 -7.14 -2.43
C LYS A 191 -18.73 -6.66 -2.45
N SER A 192 -18.29 -6.17 -1.30
CA SER A 192 -16.87 -5.93 -1.03
C SER A 192 -16.10 -7.25 -1.09
N ALA A 193 -14.88 -7.20 -1.60
CA ALA A 193 -13.99 -8.35 -1.64
C ALA A 193 -12.54 -7.95 -1.34
N VAL A 194 -11.79 -8.85 -0.71
CA VAL A 194 -10.34 -8.69 -0.52
C VAL A 194 -9.66 -8.91 -1.86
N SER A 195 -9.02 -7.88 -2.40
CA SER A 195 -8.29 -7.93 -3.66
C SER A 195 -6.87 -8.45 -3.47
N LYS A 196 -6.21 -8.05 -2.39
CA LYS A 196 -4.91 -8.60 -1.95
C LYS A 196 -4.84 -8.71 -0.44
N ARG A 197 -4.23 -9.79 0.03
CA ARG A 197 -3.85 -10.01 1.42
C ARG A 197 -2.34 -10.07 1.52
N VAL A 198 -1.76 -9.27 2.39
CA VAL A 198 -0.31 -9.22 2.59
C VAL A 198 0.02 -9.42 4.07
N TYR A 199 1.02 -10.24 4.35
CA TYR A 199 1.56 -10.44 5.70
C TYR A 199 2.95 -9.85 5.79
N MET A 200 3.24 -9.15 6.87
CA MET A 200 4.54 -8.54 7.14
C MET A 200 4.93 -8.77 8.59
N ALA A 201 6.18 -9.14 8.84
CA ALA A 201 6.70 -9.25 10.20
C ALA A 201 6.59 -7.90 10.93
N ALA A 202 6.16 -7.91 12.20
CA ALA A 202 5.93 -6.70 13.00
C ALA A 202 7.12 -5.72 13.01
N PRO A 203 8.41 -6.16 13.07
CA PRO A 203 9.55 -5.25 13.03
C PRO A 203 9.70 -4.45 11.73
N ASN A 204 9.09 -4.89 10.62
CA ASN A 204 9.16 -4.19 9.34
C ASN A 204 8.07 -3.13 9.17
N VAL A 205 7.01 -3.18 9.98
CA VAL A 205 5.83 -2.32 9.87
C VAL A 205 6.12 -0.84 10.15
N PRO A 206 6.96 -0.45 11.15
CA PRO A 206 7.29 0.95 11.37
C PRO A 206 7.88 1.62 10.13
N ARG A 207 8.77 0.93 9.42
CA ARG A 207 9.37 1.44 8.19
C ARG A 207 8.34 1.63 7.07
N LEU A 208 7.35 0.74 6.96
CA LEU A 208 6.24 0.92 6.01
C LEU A 208 5.45 2.18 6.36
N LEU A 209 5.12 2.37 7.63
CA LEU A 209 4.40 3.55 8.10
C LEU A 209 5.15 4.85 7.79
N ASP A 210 6.46 4.89 8.09
CA ASP A 210 7.29 6.07 7.81
C ASP A 210 7.37 6.37 6.31
N SER A 211 7.45 5.33 5.49
CA SER A 211 7.45 5.45 4.02
C SER A 211 6.13 6.01 3.50
N LEU A 212 4.99 5.51 4.01
CA LEU A 212 3.66 6.03 3.66
C LEU A 212 3.52 7.51 4.03
N LYS A 213 3.96 7.91 5.22
CA LYS A 213 3.95 9.31 5.68
C LYS A 213 4.77 10.21 4.76
N HIS A 214 6.03 9.85 4.51
CA HIS A 214 6.92 10.64 3.66
C HIS A 214 6.37 10.79 2.23
N SER A 215 5.92 9.69 1.61
CA SER A 215 5.36 9.73 0.26
C SER A 215 4.08 10.56 0.20
N PHE A 216 3.25 10.52 1.25
CA PHE A 216 2.03 11.32 1.32
C PHE A 216 2.31 12.82 1.50
N GLU A 217 3.26 13.19 2.36
CA GLU A 217 3.68 14.59 2.51
C GLU A 217 4.28 15.15 1.21
N GLN A 218 5.11 14.36 0.52
CA GLN A 218 5.64 14.73 -0.80
C GLN A 218 4.51 14.96 -1.81
N TYR A 219 3.50 14.09 -1.82
CA TYR A 219 2.33 14.23 -2.67
C TYR A 219 1.55 15.52 -2.37
N GLN A 220 1.30 15.81 -1.09
CA GLN A 220 0.61 17.04 -0.67
C GLN A 220 1.36 18.30 -1.13
N ARG A 221 2.68 18.33 -0.98
CA ARG A 221 3.51 19.45 -1.46
C ARG A 221 3.40 19.62 -2.97
N LYS A 222 3.43 18.53 -3.74
CA LYS A 222 3.29 18.55 -5.20
C LYS A 222 1.92 19.07 -5.64
N ILE A 223 0.84 18.63 -4.99
CA ILE A 223 -0.52 19.11 -5.27
C ILE A 223 -0.66 20.59 -4.91
N ALA A 224 -0.10 21.04 -3.78
CA ALA A 224 -0.13 22.44 -3.39
C ALA A 224 0.61 23.33 -4.41
N ALA A 225 1.80 22.92 -4.86
CA ALA A 225 2.58 23.63 -5.86
C ALA A 225 1.84 23.71 -7.22
N ALA A 226 1.19 22.63 -7.64
CA ALA A 226 0.41 22.60 -8.88
C ALA A 226 -0.82 23.52 -8.84
N ARG A 227 -1.42 23.72 -7.66
CA ARG A 227 -2.52 24.70 -7.49
C ARG A 227 -2.06 26.15 -7.51
N GLN A 228 -0.80 26.41 -7.16
CA GLN A 228 -0.21 27.76 -7.19
C GLN A 228 0.25 28.17 -8.60
N ASN A 229 0.73 27.22 -9.40
CA ASN A 229 1.18 27.45 -10.78
C ASN A 229 0.35 26.62 -11.77
N PRO A 230 -0.88 27.03 -12.12
CA PRO A 230 -1.64 26.36 -13.17
C PRO A 230 -0.90 26.47 -14.51
N PRO A 231 -0.99 25.44 -15.39
CA PRO A 231 -0.41 25.52 -16.72
C PRO A 231 -0.99 26.74 -17.47
N PRO A 232 -0.19 27.42 -18.31
CA PRO A 232 -0.68 28.55 -19.09
C PRO A 232 -1.84 28.07 -19.96
N THR A 233 -3.02 28.69 -19.79
CA THR A 233 -4.18 28.50 -20.66
C THR A 233 -3.74 28.71 -22.10
N ALA A 234 -3.99 27.72 -22.97
CA ALA A 234 -3.76 27.87 -24.40
C ALA A 234 -4.47 29.15 -24.91
N PRO A 235 -3.85 29.94 -25.81
CA PRO A 235 -4.48 31.12 -26.36
C PRO A 235 -5.81 30.73 -27.04
N PRO A 236 -6.86 31.56 -26.92
CA PRO A 236 -8.15 31.27 -27.53
C PRO A 236 -7.99 31.07 -29.05
N PRO A 237 -8.77 30.15 -29.66
CA PRO A 237 -8.72 29.95 -31.10
C PRO A 237 -9.07 31.26 -31.83
N PRO A 238 -8.41 31.56 -32.97
CA PRO A 238 -8.73 32.74 -33.74
C PRO A 238 -10.21 32.71 -34.14
N GLN A 239 -10.91 33.83 -33.89
CA GLN A 239 -12.30 33.97 -34.32
C GLN A 239 -12.34 33.95 -35.86
N PRO A 240 -13.32 33.26 -36.48
CA PRO A 240 -13.49 33.31 -37.92
C PRO A 240 -13.85 34.75 -38.32
N ASP A 241 -13.06 35.33 -39.25
CA ASP A 241 -13.40 36.59 -39.91
C ASP A 241 -14.76 36.44 -40.61
N VAL A 242 -15.68 37.35 -40.30
CA VAL A 242 -17.02 37.46 -40.91
C VAL A 242 -16.93 38.20 -42.23
#